data_AF-Q26834-F1
#
_entry.id   AF-Q26834-F1
#
_cell.length_a   1.000
_cell.length_b   1.000
_cell.length_c   1.000
_cell.angle_alpha   90.00
_cell.angle_beta   90.00
_cell.angle_gamma   90.00
#
_symmetry.space_group_name_H-M   'P 1'
#
loop_
_entity.id
_entity.type
_entity.pdbx_description
1 polymer ?
#
loop_
_entity_poly.entity_id
_entity_poly.type
_entity_poly.pdbx_seq_one_letter_code
_entity_poly.pdbx_strand_id
1 'polypeptide(L)'
;MQGTTLGLILAAALTREASGAITSGDNEAILMQLCHALQLADGTLKFEPAAGEEPSEPKDLYRLNMSLATHNWMSKFVKTGGTNKAIAAPLPTEIRDEEWKAKWTVWTEAAVHISDKANL
;
A
#
# COMPACT_ATOMS: atom_id res chain seq x y z
N MET A 1 -50.52 -60.99 -9.21
CA MET A 1 -50.64 -59.52 -9.38
C MET A 1 -49.49 -58.81 -8.66
N GLN A 2 -48.23 -59.10 -8.98
CA GLN A 2 -47.05 -58.50 -8.32
C GLN A 2 -46.08 -57.83 -9.30
N GLY A 3 -46.20 -58.08 -10.61
CA GLY A 3 -45.32 -57.48 -11.63
C GLY A 3 -45.66 -56.04 -12.01
N THR A 4 -46.93 -55.62 -11.84
CA THR A 4 -47.38 -54.27 -12.23
C THR A 4 -46.95 -53.20 -11.22
N THR A 5 -46.91 -53.53 -9.93
CA THR A 5 -46.57 -52.58 -8.87
C THR A 5 -45.08 -52.23 -8.84
N LEU A 6 -44.19 -53.21 -9.14
CA LEU A 6 -42.75 -52.95 -9.24
C LEU A 6 -42.38 -52.12 -10.48
N GLY A 7 -43.07 -52.33 -11.61
CA GLY A 7 -42.83 -51.57 -12.84
C GLY A 7 -43.14 -50.07 -12.70
N LEU A 8 -44.18 -49.71 -11.94
CA LEU A 8 -44.56 -48.32 -11.67
C LEU A 8 -43.57 -47.57 -10.78
N ILE A 9 -42.98 -48.24 -9.78
CA ILE A 9 -41.98 -47.63 -8.89
C ILE A 9 -40.66 -47.37 -9.64
N LEU A 10 -40.25 -48.29 -10.51
CA LEU A 10 -39.04 -48.13 -11.31
C LEU A 10 -39.20 -47.05 -12.41
N ALA A 11 -40.39 -46.93 -13.01
CA ALA A 11 -40.69 -45.88 -13.98
C ALA A 11 -40.72 -44.47 -13.35
N ALA A 12 -41.22 -44.33 -12.11
CA ALA A 12 -41.22 -43.05 -11.39
C ALA A 12 -39.82 -42.60 -10.93
N ALA A 13 -38.87 -43.53 -10.78
CA ALA A 13 -37.49 -43.21 -10.44
C ALA A 13 -36.68 -42.70 -11.66
N LEU A 14 -37.06 -43.10 -12.88
CA LEU A 14 -36.38 -42.73 -14.12
C LEU A 14 -36.81 -41.37 -14.69
N THR A 15 -37.91 -40.79 -14.20
CA THR A 15 -38.43 -39.47 -14.66
C THR A 15 -37.93 -38.29 -13.83
N ARG A 16 -37.18 -38.54 -12.76
CA ARG A 16 -36.43 -37.48 -12.07
C ARG A 16 -35.13 -37.26 -12.83
N GLU A 17 -35.22 -36.48 -13.90
CA GLU A 17 -34.02 -35.82 -14.41
C GLU A 17 -33.48 -34.96 -13.25
N ALA A 18 -32.37 -35.39 -12.66
CA ALA A 18 -31.59 -34.52 -11.81
C ALA A 18 -31.05 -33.43 -12.73
N SER A 19 -31.81 -32.34 -12.87
CA SER A 19 -31.36 -31.14 -13.57
C SER A 19 -30.12 -30.63 -12.84
N GLY A 20 -28.94 -30.97 -13.36
CA GLY A 20 -27.68 -30.38 -12.92
C GLY A 20 -27.49 -28.96 -13.43
N ALA A 21 -28.41 -28.47 -14.28
CA ALA A 21 -28.46 -27.08 -14.70
C ALA A 21 -29.02 -26.24 -13.55
N ILE A 22 -28.21 -25.28 -13.10
CA ILE A 22 -28.64 -24.24 -12.16
C ILE A 22 -29.67 -23.35 -12.86
N THR A 23 -30.84 -23.23 -12.27
CA THR A 23 -31.98 -22.44 -12.74
C THR A 23 -32.21 -21.22 -11.86
N SER A 24 -33.05 -20.30 -12.32
CA SER A 24 -33.44 -19.12 -11.54
C SER A 24 -34.09 -19.53 -10.22
N GLY A 25 -33.53 -19.05 -9.10
CA GLY A 25 -34.02 -19.32 -7.74
C GLY A 25 -33.19 -20.32 -6.95
N ASP A 26 -32.35 -21.14 -7.60
CA ASP A 26 -31.58 -22.20 -6.92
C ASP A 26 -30.63 -21.67 -5.82
N ASN A 27 -30.14 -20.45 -6.00
CA ASN A 27 -29.23 -19.78 -5.05
C ASN A 27 -29.92 -18.71 -4.20
N GLU A 28 -31.23 -18.51 -4.30
CA GLU A 28 -31.95 -17.41 -3.63
C GLU A 28 -31.79 -17.47 -2.10
N ALA A 29 -31.89 -18.68 -1.54
CA ALA A 29 -31.71 -18.91 -0.10
C ALA A 29 -30.27 -18.64 0.40
N ILE A 30 -29.27 -18.80 -0.48
CA ILE A 30 -27.85 -18.54 -0.17
C ILE A 30 -27.52 -17.06 -0.35
N LEU A 31 -28.05 -16.44 -1.40
CA LEU A 31 -27.83 -15.04 -1.73
C LEU A 31 -28.23 -14.12 -0.56
N MET A 32 -29.39 -14.38 0.05
CA MET A 32 -29.87 -13.63 1.22
C MET A 32 -28.92 -13.70 2.42
N GLN A 33 -28.23 -14.84 2.60
CA GLN A 33 -27.25 -15.01 3.67
C GLN A 33 -25.94 -14.28 3.37
N LEU A 34 -25.59 -14.15 2.08
CA LEU A 34 -24.39 -13.44 1.63
C LEU A 34 -24.53 -11.92 1.64
N CYS A 35 -25.76 -11.37 1.68
CA CYS A 35 -25.98 -9.92 1.67
C CYS A 35 -25.17 -9.17 2.74
N HIS A 36 -25.11 -9.70 3.97
CA HIS A 36 -24.34 -9.08 5.05
C HIS A 36 -22.82 -9.10 4.78
N ALA A 37 -22.32 -10.18 4.17
CA ALA A 37 -20.91 -10.29 3.81
C ALA A 37 -20.53 -9.34 2.66
N LEU A 38 -21.43 -9.16 1.69
CA LEU A 38 -21.25 -8.20 0.60
C LEU A 38 -21.24 -6.76 1.11
N GLN A 39 -22.11 -6.43 2.07
CA GLN A 39 -22.16 -5.10 2.69
C GLN A 39 -20.88 -4.72 3.45
N LEU A 40 -20.04 -5.68 3.85
CA LEU A 40 -18.75 -5.39 4.48
C LEU A 40 -17.80 -4.64 3.52
N ALA A 41 -17.93 -4.86 2.20
CA ALA A 41 -17.12 -4.16 1.19
C ALA A 41 -17.59 -2.72 0.95
N ASP A 42 -18.86 -2.40 1.25
CA ASP A 42 -19.46 -1.08 1.05
C ASP A 42 -19.21 -0.13 2.23
N GLY A 43 -18.76 -0.66 3.38
CA GLY A 43 -18.51 0.11 4.59
C GLY A 43 -17.19 0.89 4.53
N THR A 44 -17.18 2.12 5.08
CA THR A 44 -15.92 2.80 5.38
C THR A 44 -15.22 2.09 6.53
N LEU A 45 -13.99 1.62 6.30
CA LEU A 45 -13.15 1.01 7.33
C LEU A 45 -12.90 2.02 8.46
N LYS A 46 -13.36 1.66 9.66
CA LYS A 46 -13.02 2.38 10.90
C LYS A 46 -12.08 1.49 11.70
N PHE A 47 -10.91 2.01 12.02
CA PHE A 47 -9.93 1.34 12.87
C PHE A 47 -10.11 1.81 14.32
N GLU A 48 -10.12 0.88 15.27
CA GLU A 48 -10.15 1.17 16.71
C GLU A 48 -8.98 0.47 17.42
N PRO A 49 -8.02 1.24 17.97
CA PRO A 49 -7.94 2.70 17.95
C PRO A 49 -7.72 3.24 16.53
N ALA A 50 -8.01 4.53 16.33
CA ALA A 50 -7.70 5.20 15.07
C ALA A 50 -6.23 4.96 14.70
N ALA A 51 -5.95 4.85 13.40
CA ALA A 51 -4.57 4.81 12.94
C ALA A 51 -3.82 6.02 13.53
N GLY A 52 -2.63 5.74 14.10
CA GLY A 52 -1.77 6.80 14.60
C GLY A 52 -1.36 7.75 13.49
N GLU A 53 -0.87 8.92 13.87
CA GLU A 53 -0.26 9.85 12.91
C GLU A 53 0.89 9.17 12.16
N GLU A 54 1.04 9.52 10.88
CA GLU A 54 2.22 9.08 10.13
C GLU A 54 3.49 9.60 10.83
N PRO A 55 4.54 8.77 10.95
CA PRO A 55 5.78 9.20 11.56
C PRO A 55 6.37 10.37 10.76
N SER A 56 6.85 11.38 11.47
CA SER A 56 7.58 12.49 10.87
C SER A 56 8.81 11.98 10.10
N GLU A 57 9.22 12.68 9.04
CA GLU A 57 10.43 12.34 8.29
C GLU A 57 11.65 12.22 9.25
N PRO A 58 12.42 11.11 9.21
CA PRO A 58 13.46 10.83 10.20
C PRO A 58 14.73 11.63 9.93
N LYS A 59 14.69 12.94 10.19
CA LYS A 59 15.78 13.90 9.91
C LYS A 59 17.13 13.47 10.50
N ASP A 60 17.12 12.85 11.67
CA ASP A 60 18.36 12.39 12.33
C ASP A 60 19.03 11.23 11.60
N LEU A 61 18.25 10.33 10.98
CA LEU A 61 18.81 9.28 10.13
C LEU A 61 19.43 9.86 8.85
N TYR A 62 18.84 10.90 8.27
CA TYR A 62 19.43 11.58 7.12
C TYR A 62 20.73 12.30 7.47
N ARG A 63 20.79 12.95 8.65
CA ARG A 63 22.00 13.58 9.18
C ARG A 63 23.10 12.55 9.44
N LEU A 64 22.76 11.43 10.07
CA LEU A 64 23.68 10.31 10.30
C LEU A 64 24.19 9.73 8.98
N ASN A 65 23.30 9.48 8.02
CA ASN A 65 23.73 8.98 6.71
C ASN A 65 24.65 9.97 6.00
N MET A 66 24.38 11.27 6.11
CA MET A 66 25.23 12.30 5.51
C MET A 66 26.60 12.41 6.22
N SER A 67 26.69 12.22 7.54
CA SER A 67 27.97 12.25 8.27
C SER A 67 28.88 11.07 7.92
N LEU A 68 28.30 9.94 7.51
CA LEU A 68 29.02 8.76 7.02
C LEU A 68 29.37 8.85 5.52
N ALA A 69 28.78 9.81 4.80
CA ALA A 69 28.97 9.92 3.37
C ALA A 69 30.39 10.41 3.02
N THR A 70 30.86 10.02 1.83
CA THR A 70 32.13 10.53 1.32
C THR A 70 32.06 12.03 1.08
N HIS A 71 33.20 12.72 1.21
CA HIS A 71 33.27 14.16 0.95
C HIS A 71 32.77 14.53 -0.46
N ASN A 72 33.05 13.71 -1.48
CA ASN A 72 32.56 13.91 -2.85
C ASN A 72 31.03 13.85 -2.95
N TRP A 73 30.39 12.97 -2.16
CA TRP A 73 28.94 12.93 -2.09
C TRP A 73 28.38 14.17 -1.40
N MET A 74 28.88 14.47 -0.20
CA MET A 74 28.44 15.63 0.59
C MET A 74 28.57 16.95 -0.18
N SER A 75 29.67 17.13 -0.91
CA SER A 75 29.94 18.37 -1.67
C SER A 75 28.92 18.67 -2.77
N LYS A 76 28.07 17.73 -3.15
CA LYS A 76 26.96 17.96 -4.10
C LYS A 76 25.84 18.80 -3.49
N PHE A 77 25.71 18.76 -2.17
CA PHE A 77 24.54 19.28 -1.44
C PHE A 77 24.83 20.56 -0.65
N VAL A 78 26.09 20.99 -0.60
CA VAL A 78 26.51 22.23 0.05
C VAL A 78 27.28 23.13 -0.91
N LYS A 79 27.11 24.45 -0.74
CA LYS A 79 27.96 25.47 -1.36
C LYS A 79 28.42 26.46 -0.30
N THR A 80 29.52 27.14 -0.56
CA THR A 80 30.04 28.20 0.32
C THR A 80 29.28 29.50 0.05
N GLY A 81 28.57 30.01 1.06
CA GLY A 81 27.94 31.33 1.01
C GLY A 81 28.93 32.48 1.23
N GLY A 82 28.46 33.72 1.10
CA GLY A 82 29.31 34.93 1.19
C GLY A 82 30.01 35.15 2.55
N THR A 83 29.64 34.38 3.58
CA THR A 83 30.26 34.41 4.93
C THR A 83 31.10 33.17 5.24
N ASN A 84 31.49 32.40 4.23
CA ASN A 84 32.16 31.10 4.36
C ASN A 84 31.33 30.03 5.10
N LYS A 85 30.03 30.28 5.29
CA LYS A 85 29.07 29.32 5.84
C LYS A 85 28.59 28.37 4.75
N ALA A 86 28.46 27.08 5.08
CA ALA A 86 27.80 26.12 4.23
C ALA A 86 26.31 26.48 4.11
N ILE A 87 25.81 26.53 2.87
CA ILE A 87 24.39 26.73 2.56
C ILE A 87 23.94 25.65 1.58
N ALA A 88 22.64 25.38 1.54
CA ALA A 88 22.05 24.37 0.67
C ALA A 88 22.39 24.64 -0.79
N ALA A 89 22.84 23.61 -1.51
CA ALA A 89 23.00 23.68 -2.95
C ALA A 89 21.61 23.70 -3.63
N PRO A 90 21.41 24.53 -4.68
CA PRO A 90 20.18 24.47 -5.46
C PRO A 90 20.06 23.13 -6.18
N LEU A 91 18.84 22.68 -6.45
CA LEU A 91 18.58 21.50 -7.28
C LEU A 91 19.15 21.76 -8.70
N PRO A 92 20.07 20.91 -9.20
CA PRO A 92 20.60 21.03 -10.55
C PRO A 92 19.52 20.79 -11.61
N THR A 93 19.59 21.55 -12.70
CA THR A 93 18.62 21.47 -13.82
C THR A 93 18.65 20.13 -14.56
N GLU A 94 19.75 19.38 -14.44
CA GLU A 94 19.98 18.11 -15.13
C GLU A 94 19.33 16.92 -14.43
N ILE A 95 18.90 17.09 -13.17
CA ILE A 95 18.26 16.02 -12.41
C ILE A 95 16.84 15.81 -12.92
N ARG A 96 16.64 14.68 -13.60
CA ARG A 96 15.33 14.26 -14.12
C ARG A 96 14.61 13.28 -13.21
N ASP A 97 15.36 12.58 -12.37
CA ASP A 97 14.83 11.56 -11.47
C ASP A 97 13.97 12.19 -10.36
N GLU A 98 12.73 11.73 -10.22
CA GLU A 98 11.76 12.31 -9.28
C GLU A 98 12.10 12.02 -7.81
N GLU A 99 12.73 10.89 -7.51
CA GLU A 99 13.17 10.58 -6.16
C GLU A 99 14.30 11.52 -5.75
N TRP A 100 15.26 11.78 -6.65
CA TRP A 100 16.32 12.75 -6.40
C TRP A 100 15.78 14.16 -6.20
N LYS A 101 14.79 14.59 -6.98
CA LYS A 101 14.13 15.90 -6.78
C LYS A 101 13.46 15.96 -5.40
N ALA A 102 12.73 14.91 -5.03
CA ALA A 102 12.02 14.84 -3.75
C ALA A 102 13.00 14.82 -2.56
N LYS A 103 14.15 14.15 -2.70
CA LYS A 103 15.15 14.02 -1.63
C LYS A 103 16.20 15.12 -1.59
N TRP A 104 16.24 16.00 -2.60
CA TRP A 104 17.24 17.06 -2.68
C TRP A 104 17.23 17.97 -1.44
N THR A 105 16.03 18.41 -1.02
CA THR A 105 15.89 19.28 0.16
C THR A 105 16.40 18.60 1.42
N VAL A 106 15.99 17.35 1.69
CA VAL A 106 16.43 16.65 2.92
C VAL A 106 17.94 16.38 2.94
N TRP A 107 18.55 16.08 1.79
CA TRP A 107 20.00 15.90 1.71
C TRP A 107 20.77 17.20 1.87
N THR A 108 20.31 18.31 1.28
CA THR A 108 20.95 19.62 1.46
C THR A 108 20.82 20.14 2.89
N GLU A 109 19.67 19.95 3.54
CA GLU A 109 19.49 20.26 4.97
C GLU A 109 20.45 19.44 5.84
N ALA A 110 20.53 18.12 5.61
CA ALA A 110 21.44 17.25 6.34
C ALA A 110 22.91 17.66 6.14
N ALA A 111 23.31 17.97 4.90
CA ALA A 111 24.68 18.35 4.57
C ALA A 111 25.07 19.71 5.17
N VAL A 112 24.16 20.68 5.18
CA VAL A 112 24.37 21.96 5.89
C VAL A 112 24.50 21.74 7.39
N HIS A 113 23.64 20.90 7.97
CA HIS A 113 23.65 20.61 9.40
C HIS A 113 25.00 20.05 9.87
N ILE A 114 25.53 19.04 9.17
CA ILE A 114 26.81 18.41 9.55
C ILE A 114 28.04 19.25 9.17
N SER A 115 27.89 20.27 8.32
CA SER A 115 28.97 21.20 7.98
C SER A 115 29.29 22.17 9.12
N ASP A 116 28.39 22.30 10.10
CA ASP A 116 28.64 23.01 11.34
C ASP A 116 29.40 22.09 12.30
N LYS A 117 30.59 22.50 12.72
CA LYS A 117 31.45 21.74 13.64
C LYS A 117 30.81 21.51 15.01
N ALA A 118 29.80 22.29 15.40
CA ALA A 118 29.06 22.07 16.63
C ALA A 118 28.11 20.85 16.57
N ASN A 119 27.85 20.31 15.37
CA ASN A 119 26.93 19.19 15.13
C ASN A 119 27.65 17.89 14.72
N LEU A 120 28.98 17.83 14.88
CA LEU A 120 29.82 16.64 14.68
C LEU A 120 30.31 16.14 16.04
#